data_AF-A0A383D3E5-F1
#
_entry.id   AF-A0A383D3E5-F1
#
_cell.length_a   1.000
_cell.length_b   1.000
_cell.length_c   1.000
_cell.angle_alpha   90.00
_cell.angle_beta   90.00
_cell.angle_gamma   90.00
#
_symmetry.space_group_name_H-M   'P 1'
#
loop_
_entity.id
_entity.type
_entity.pdbx_description
1 polymer ?
#
loop_
_entity_poly.entity_id
_entity_poly.type
_entity_poly.pdbx_seq_one_letter_code
_entity_poly.pdbx_strand_id
1 'polypeptide(L)'
;VVSSPEAMAAVAKTAEAAGWESVWTGEHLVASSPRRPPSPVPPDTHFVDQVASLAFLAAHTRTLRLGTGIVILPQRNPVVLAKE
;
A
#
# COMPACT_ATOMS: atom_id res chain seq x y z
N VAL A 1 -10.13 -4.09 0.89
CA VAL A 1 -8.69 -3.71 0.91
C VAL A 1 -8.14 -4.11 2.28
N VAL A 2 -7.03 -4.83 2.35
CA VAL A 2 -6.34 -5.10 3.63
C VAL A 2 -5.85 -3.75 4.17
N SER A 3 -6.40 -3.27 5.29
CA SER A 3 -6.25 -1.86 5.69
C SER A 3 -6.12 -1.62 7.20
N SER A 4 -6.28 -2.65 8.04
CA SER A 4 -5.92 -2.58 9.46
C SER A 4 -4.48 -3.05 9.67
N PRO A 5 -3.70 -2.44 10.58
CA PRO A 5 -2.32 -2.84 10.88
C PRO A 5 -2.16 -4.34 11.18
N GLU A 6 -3.08 -4.92 11.94
CA GLU A 6 -3.04 -6.34 12.34
C GLU A 6 -3.17 -7.26 11.13
N ALA A 7 -4.15 -6.99 10.26
CA ALA A 7 -4.35 -7.75 9.03
C ALA A 7 -3.18 -7.58 8.06
N MET A 8 -2.61 -6.38 7.96
CA MET A 8 -1.43 -6.13 7.11
C MET A 8 -0.23 -6.94 7.58
N ALA A 9 0.08 -6.91 8.88
CA ALA A 9 1.17 -7.68 9.46
C ALA A 9 0.94 -9.19 9.32
N ALA A 10 -0.29 -9.66 9.53
CA ALA A 10 -0.63 -11.07 9.36
C ALA A 10 -0.40 -11.53 7.91
N VAL A 11 -0.92 -10.80 6.93
CA VAL A 11 -0.75 -11.12 5.50
C VAL A 11 0.72 -11.14 5.10
N ALA A 12 1.50 -10.13 5.50
CA ALA A 12 2.91 -10.06 5.14
C ALA A 12 3.74 -11.20 5.76
N LYS A 13 3.52 -11.52 7.05
CA LYS A 13 4.18 -12.64 7.71
C LYS A 13 3.81 -13.99 7.08
N THR A 14 2.54 -14.16 6.71
CA THR A 14 2.09 -15.38 6.01
C THR A 14 2.72 -15.49 4.63
N ALA A 15 2.78 -14.40 3.85
CA ALA A 15 3.43 -14.39 2.54
C ALA A 15 4.92 -14.73 2.65
N GLU A 16 5.62 -14.13 3.61
CA GLU A 16 7.04 -14.43 3.88
C GLU A 16 7.26 -15.90 4.26
N ALA A 17 6.45 -16.43 5.19
CA ALA A 17 6.54 -17.83 5.60
C ALA A 17 6.22 -18.81 4.47
N ALA A 18 5.38 -18.41 3.51
CA ALA A 18 5.07 -19.17 2.31
C ALA A 18 6.15 -19.07 1.22
N GLY A 19 7.24 -18.32 1.46
CA GLY A 19 8.34 -18.18 0.51
C GLY A 19 8.07 -17.24 -0.65
N TRP A 20 7.14 -16.29 -0.50
CA TRP A 20 6.92 -15.27 -1.52
C TRP A 20 8.13 -14.33 -1.60
N GLU A 21 8.45 -13.89 -2.81
CA GLU A 21 9.55 -12.96 -3.02
C GLU A 21 9.19 -11.55 -2.52
N SER A 22 7.95 -11.10 -2.77
CA SER A 22 7.56 -9.71 -2.52
C SER A 22 6.07 -9.51 -2.28
N VAL A 23 5.74 -8.39 -1.62
CA VAL A 23 4.39 -7.84 -1.52
C VAL A 23 4.39 -6.37 -1.93
N TRP A 24 3.26 -5.93 -2.48
CA TRP A 24 3.13 -4.63 -3.13
C TRP A 24 1.93 -3.89 -2.59
N THR A 25 2.10 -2.60 -2.32
CA THR A 25 1.03 -1.69 -1.88
C THR A 25 0.55 -0.85 -3.07
N GLY A 26 -0.72 -0.48 -3.08
CA GLY A 26 -1.28 0.44 -4.08
C GLY A 26 -1.45 1.84 -3.52
N GLU A 27 -1.56 2.83 -4.39
CA GLU A 27 -1.74 4.23 -4.01
C GLU A 27 -3.06 4.80 -4.49
N HIS A 28 -3.86 5.29 -3.54
CA HIS A 28 -5.00 6.17 -3.79
C HIS A 28 -5.20 7.06 -2.56
N LEU A 29 -5.29 8.38 -2.75
CA LEU A 29 -5.69 9.29 -1.67
C LEU A 29 -7.21 9.28 -1.46
N VAL A 30 -7.96 9.24 -2.56
CA VAL A 30 -9.42 9.21 -2.58
C VAL A 30 -9.90 8.41 -3.79
N ALA A 31 -11.13 7.89 -3.71
CA ALA A 31 -11.84 7.35 -4.86
C ALA A 31 -12.81 8.40 -5.45
N SER A 32 -13.17 8.24 -6.72
CA SER A 32 -14.09 9.16 -7.40
C SER A 32 -15.45 9.23 -6.71
N SER A 33 -15.97 10.42 -6.47
CA SER A 33 -17.30 10.66 -5.90
C SER A 33 -18.14 11.57 -6.82
N PRO A 34 -19.30 11.11 -7.34
CA PRO A 34 -19.86 9.76 -7.18
C PRO A 34 -19.02 8.72 -7.92
N ARG A 35 -19.15 7.44 -7.53
CA ARG A 35 -18.44 6.35 -8.21
C ARG A 35 -18.84 6.30 -9.68
N ARG A 36 -17.86 6.37 -10.59
CA ARG A 36 -18.05 6.27 -12.04
C ARG A 36 -16.99 5.35 -12.64
N PRO A 37 -17.29 4.61 -13.72
CA PRO A 37 -16.26 3.87 -14.46
C PRO A 37 -15.10 4.79 -14.87
N PRO A 38 -13.84 4.36 -14.76
CA PRO A 38 -13.40 3.00 -14.44
C PRO A 38 -13.17 2.73 -12.92
N SER A 39 -13.65 3.59 -12.02
CA SER A 39 -13.35 3.46 -10.58
C SER A 39 -13.82 2.11 -9.99
N PRO A 40 -12.89 1.26 -9.51
CA PRO A 40 -13.20 -0.11 -9.11
C PRO A 40 -13.81 -0.21 -7.70
N VAL A 41 -13.86 0.90 -6.95
CA VAL A 41 -14.19 0.90 -5.51
C VAL A 41 -15.17 2.04 -5.14
N PRO A 42 -15.91 1.91 -4.03
CA PRO A 42 -16.74 2.99 -3.48
C PRO A 42 -15.94 4.25 -3.09
N PRO A 43 -16.56 5.45 -3.09
CA PRO A 43 -15.89 6.71 -2.74
C PRO A 43 -15.36 6.76 -1.30
N ASP A 44 -15.97 6.00 -0.39
CA ASP A 44 -15.67 5.89 1.04
C ASP A 44 -14.68 4.75 1.36
N THR A 45 -14.04 4.16 0.35
CA THR A 45 -13.00 3.14 0.55
C THR A 45 -11.83 3.73 1.32
N HIS A 46 -11.50 3.09 2.46
CA HIS A 46 -10.33 3.46 3.24
C HIS A 46 -9.04 2.96 2.57
N PHE A 47 -8.20 3.90 2.13
CA PHE A 47 -6.86 3.64 1.62
C PHE A 47 -5.82 4.01 2.68
N VAL A 48 -4.88 3.10 2.93
CA VAL A 48 -3.76 3.35 3.84
C VAL A 48 -2.67 4.10 3.06
N ASP A 49 -1.96 5.03 3.71
CA ASP A 49 -0.81 5.67 3.06
C ASP A 49 0.23 4.62 2.63
N GLN A 50 0.71 4.77 1.41
CA GLN A 50 1.56 3.79 0.76
C GLN A 50 2.96 3.69 1.42
N VAL A 51 3.57 4.82 1.76
CA VAL A 51 4.93 4.82 2.33
C VAL A 51 4.87 4.32 3.78
N ALA A 52 3.90 4.82 4.56
CA ALA A 52 3.71 4.40 5.94
C ALA A 52 3.38 2.91 6.05
N SER A 53 2.57 2.37 5.14
CA SER A 53 2.27 0.93 5.11
C SER A 53 3.51 0.10 4.81
N LEU A 54 4.35 0.50 3.83
CA LEU A 54 5.61 -0.20 3.55
C LEU A 54 6.59 -0.14 4.72
N ALA A 55 6.74 1.01 5.37
CA ALA A 55 7.56 1.15 6.57
C ALA A 55 7.06 0.27 7.73
N PHE A 56 5.75 0.21 7.94
CA PHE A 56 5.14 -0.68 8.93
C PHE A 56 5.40 -2.15 8.62
N LEU A 57 5.22 -2.57 7.36
CA LEU A 57 5.48 -3.94 6.94
C LEU A 57 6.96 -4.32 7.08
N ALA A 58 7.88 -3.40 6.78
CA ALA A 58 9.32 -3.60 6.94
C ALA A 58 9.72 -3.93 8.39
N ALA A 59 8.98 -3.40 9.37
CA ALA A 59 9.19 -3.73 10.78
C ALA A 59 8.69 -5.14 11.17
N HIS A 60 7.87 -5.78 10.34
CA HIS A 60 7.19 -7.05 10.62
C HIS A 60 7.69 -8.23 9.80
N THR A 61 8.57 -8.00 8.81
CA THR A 61 9.18 -9.01 7.93
C THR A 61 10.70 -8.85 7.91
N ARG A 62 11.42 -9.85 7.39
CA ARG A 62 12.91 -9.88 7.41
C ARG A 62 13.53 -10.11 6.03
N THR A 63 12.90 -10.90 5.19
CA THR A 63 13.39 -11.30 3.86
C THR A 63 12.42 -10.94 2.74
N LEU A 64 11.13 -10.74 3.06
CA LEU A 64 10.12 -10.33 2.10
C LEU A 64 10.44 -8.95 1.53
N ARG A 65 10.53 -8.84 0.19
CA ARG A 65 10.75 -7.56 -0.48
C ARG A 65 9.45 -6.76 -0.52
N LEU A 66 9.55 -5.46 -0.34
CA LEU A 66 8.40 -4.56 -0.27
C LEU A 66 8.45 -3.57 -1.43
N GLY A 67 7.33 -3.40 -2.14
CA GLY A 67 7.25 -2.57 -3.34
C GLY A 67 6.02 -1.67 -3.38
N THR A 68 6.15 -0.58 -4.14
CA THR A 68 5.01 0.25 -4.57
C THR A 68 4.50 -0.29 -5.91
N GLY A 69 3.22 -0.63 -6.00
CA GLY A 69 2.58 -1.05 -7.26
C GLY A 69 2.47 0.11 -8.25
N ILE A 70 2.33 1.32 -7.72
CA ILE A 70 2.43 2.57 -8.46
C ILE A 70 2.82 3.70 -7.49
N VAL A 71 3.55 4.70 -7.97
CA VAL A 71 3.61 6.00 -7.31
C VAL A 71 2.97 7.03 -8.22
N ILE A 72 1.93 7.69 -7.75
CA ILE A 72 1.22 8.75 -8.47
C ILE A 72 2.03 10.04 -8.30
N LEU A 73 3.17 10.12 -8.99
CA LEU A 73 4.15 11.20 -8.84
C LEU A 73 3.54 12.62 -8.89
N PRO A 74 2.55 12.93 -9.77
CA PRO A 74 1.94 14.26 -9.80
C PRO A 74 1.19 14.67 -8.52
N GLN A 75 0.87 13.72 -7.63
CA GLN A 75 0.19 13.98 -6.35
C GLN A 75 1.15 14.10 -5.16
N ARG A 76 2.47 13.99 -5.38
CA ARG A 76 3.49 14.10 -4.33
C ARG A 76 4.51 15.18 -4.65
N ASN A 77 5.11 15.76 -3.61
CA ASN A 77 6.30 16.56 -3.79
C ASN A 77 7.48 15.63 -4.13
N PRO A 78 8.16 15.80 -5.28
CA PRO A 78 9.18 14.86 -5.73
C PRO A 78 10.43 14.84 -4.83
N VAL A 79 10.76 15.95 -4.17
CA VAL A 79 11.92 16.02 -3.26
C VAL A 79 11.61 15.30 -1.95
N VAL A 80 10.39 15.46 -1.44
CA VAL A 80 9.93 14.72 -0.25
C VAL A 80 9.85 13.24 -0.57
N LEU A 81 9.23 12.86 -1.69
CA LEU A 81 9.14 11.46 -2.10
C LEU A 81 10.52 10.79 -2.28
N ALA A 82 11.51 11.51 -2.79
CA ALA A 82 12.87 10.98 -2.90
C ALA A 82 13.57 10.80 -1.54
N LYS A 83 13.06 11.44 -0.48
CA LYS A 83 13.59 11.38 0.88
C LYS A 83 12.98 10.25 1.72
N GLU A 84 11.70 9.95 1.49
CA GLU A 84 11.00 8.78 2.06
C GLU A 84 11.74 7.47 1.76
#